data_AF-A0A1S2MK34-F1
#
_entry.id   AF-A0A1S2MK34-F1
#
_cell.length_a   1.000
_cell.length_b   1.000
_cell.length_c   1.000
_cell.angle_alpha   90.00
_cell.angle_beta   90.00
_cell.angle_gamma   90.00
#
_symmetry.space_group_name_H-M   'P 1'
#
loop_
_entity.id
_entity.type
_entity.pdbx_description
1 polymer ?
#
loop_
_entity_poly.entity_id
_entity_poly.type
_entity_poly.pdbx_seq_one_letter_code
_entity_poly.pdbx_strand_id
1 'polypeptide(L)' 'MQQKKSKSIFWVLAIIAILFLLLFSFSLAATNVPMMILTLILFIATFGCGFTLKKKYRENDWL' A
#
# COMPACT_ATOMS: atom_id res chain seq x y z
N MET A 1 26.25 12.60 4.23
CA MET A 1 25.22 12.81 5.26
C MET A 1 24.13 11.76 5.06
N GLN A 2 24.22 10.60 5.73
CA GLN A 2 23.19 9.57 5.64
C GLN A 2 22.00 9.98 6.52
N GLN A 3 20.99 10.57 5.89
CA GLN A 3 19.70 10.83 6.52
C GLN A 3 18.99 9.49 6.71
N LYS A 4 19.09 8.92 7.92
CA LYS A 4 18.37 7.70 8.31
C LYS A 4 16.86 7.99 8.25
N LYS A 5 16.26 7.84 7.06
CA LYS A 5 14.85 8.17 6.85
C LYS A 5 13.98 7.30 7.75
N SER A 6 13.02 7.94 8.42
CA SER A 6 12.09 7.28 9.34
C SER A 6 11.37 6.12 8.64
N LYS A 7 11.43 4.92 9.26
CA LYS A 7 10.70 3.71 8.85
C LYS A 7 9.18 3.85 8.99
N SER A 8 8.69 4.95 9.59
CA SER A 8 7.25 5.20 9.80
C SER A 8 6.44 5.23 8.51
N ILE A 9 7.05 5.56 7.38
CA ILE A 9 6.37 5.58 6.07
C ILE A 9 5.88 4.18 5.66
N PHE A 10 6.58 3.11 6.05
CA PHE A 10 6.09 1.74 5.80
C PHE A 10 4.86 1.40 6.65
N TRP A 11 4.79 1.93 7.86
CA TRP A 11 3.63 1.77 8.75
C TRP A 11 2.39 2.46 8.19
N VAL A 12 2.54 3.71 7.74
CA VAL A 12 1.46 4.46 7.09
C VAL A 12 0.97 3.72 5.84
N LEU A 13 1.89 3.21 5.02
CA LEU A 13 1.53 2.49 3.80
C LEU A 13 0.85 1.14 4.11
N ALA A 14 1.23 0.45 5.19
CA ALA A 14 0.56 -0.75 5.66
C ALA A 14 -0.87 -0.46 6.16
N ILE A 15 -1.06 0.63 6.91
CA ILE A 15 -2.40 1.07 7.36
C ILE A 15 -3.29 1.38 6.15
N ILE A 16 -2.75 2.09 5.14
CA ILE A 16 -3.47 2.39 3.90
C ILE A 16 -3.84 1.10 3.15
N ALA A 17 -2.95 0.12 3.09
CA ALA A 17 -3.24 -1.18 2.46
C ALA A 17 -4.36 -1.93 3.19
N ILE A 18 -4.37 -1.92 4.53
CA ILE A 18 -5.43 -2.55 5.34
C ILE A 18 -6.77 -1.83 5.13
N LEU A 19 -6.77 -0.50 5.03
CA LEU A 19 -7.97 0.28 4.69
C LEU A 19 -8.53 -0.11 3.31
N PHE A 20 -7.66 -0.26 2.29
CA PHE A 20 -8.09 -0.72 0.98
C PHE A 20 -8.63 -2.16 1.01
N LEU A 21 -8.05 -3.05 1.82
CA LEU A 21 -8.57 -4.40 2.02
C LEU A 21 -9.98 -4.37 2.63
N LEU A 22 -10.20 -3.54 3.65
CA LEU A 22 -11.51 -3.35 4.28
C LEU A 22 -12.53 -2.82 3.26
N LEU A 23 -12.17 -1.77 2.50
CA LEU A 23 -13.04 -1.23 1.45
C LEU A 23 -13.37 -2.29 0.39
N PHE A 24 -12.39 -3.12 0.01
CA PHE A 24 -12.62 -4.24 -0.91
C PHE A 24 -13.62 -5.24 -0.32
N SER A 25 -13.48 -5.63 0.95
CA SER A 25 -14.44 -6.51 1.64
C SER A 25 -15.85 -5.91 1.71
N PHE A 26 -15.99 -4.61 1.97
CA PHE A 26 -17.29 -3.93 1.92
C PHE A 26 -17.89 -3.91 0.51
N SER A 27 -17.06 -3.66 -0.51
CA SER A 27 -17.49 -3.70 -1.91
C SER A 27 -17.97 -5.10 -2.34
N LEU A 28 -17.36 -6.14 -1.77
CA LEU A 28 -17.73 -7.54 -1.95
C LEU A 28 -19.08 -7.85 -1.29
N ALA A 29 -19.31 -7.35 -0.07
CA ALA A 29 -20.58 -7.46 0.63
C ALA A 29 -21.73 -6.69 -0.07
N ALA A 30 -21.40 -5.58 -0.74
CA ALA A 30 -22.35 -4.80 -1.53
C ALA A 30 -22.61 -5.38 -2.94
N THR A 31 -21.96 -6.49 -3.31
CA THR A 31 -22.06 -7.15 -4.63
C THR A 31 -21.78 -6.20 -5.81
N ASN A 32 -21.00 -5.14 -5.57
CA ASN A 32 -20.80 -4.07 -6.53
C ASN A 32 -19.51 -4.34 -7.34
N VAL A 33 -19.68 -5.08 -8.44
CA VAL A 33 -18.62 -5.58 -9.32
C VAL A 33 -17.65 -4.48 -9.83
N PRO A 34 -18.10 -3.33 -10.35
CA PRO A 34 -17.17 -2.29 -10.81
C PRO A 34 -16.33 -1.71 -9.66
N MET A 35 -16.92 -1.59 -8.46
CA MET A 35 -16.26 -1.04 -7.29
C MET A 35 -15.24 -2.03 -6.69
N MET A 36 -15.49 -3.35 -6.82
CA MET A 36 -14.52 -4.40 -6.51
C MET A 36 -13.29 -4.33 -7.42
N ILE A 37 -13.47 -4.18 -8.73
CA ILE A 37 -12.35 -4.13 -9.69
C ILE A 37 -11.48 -2.89 -9.41
N LEU A 38 -12.12 -1.74 -9.19
CA LEU A 38 -11.43 -0.50 -8.86
C LEU A 38 -10.59 -0.63 -7.57
N THR A 39 -11.20 -1.16 -6.51
CA THR A 39 -10.51 -1.35 -5.21
C THR A 39 -9.39 -2.38 -5.29
N LEU A 40 -9.54 -3.43 -6.11
CA LEU A 40 -8.49 -4.42 -6.37
C LEU A 40 -7.27 -3.80 -7.08
N ILE A 41 -7.50 -2.97 -8.11
CA ILE A 41 -6.42 -2.28 -8.84
C ILE A 41 -5.69 -1.31 -7.90
N LEU A 42 -6.44 -0.54 -7.10
CA LEU A 42 -5.88 0.39 -6.11
C LEU A 42 -5.07 -0.35 -5.04
N PHE A 43 -5.55 -1.52 -4.60
CA PHE A 43 -4.83 -2.38 -3.67
C PHE A 43 -3.49 -2.83 -4.27
N ILE A 44 -3.50 -3.41 -5.48
CA ILE A 44 -2.28 -3.84 -6.18
C ILE A 44 -1.31 -2.67 -6.39
N ALA A 45 -1.80 -1.50 -6.79
CA ALA A 45 -0.99 -0.30 -6.97
C ALA A 45 -0.35 0.16 -5.65
N THR A 46 -1.09 0.11 -4.54
CA THR A 46 -0.58 0.46 -3.21
C THR A 46 0.53 -0.50 -2.78
N PHE A 47 0.35 -1.80 -2.99
CA PHE A 47 1.39 -2.80 -2.75
C PHE A 47 2.62 -2.59 -3.64
N GLY A 48 2.42 -2.36 -4.95
CA GLY A 48 3.50 -2.07 -5.89
C GLY A 48 4.30 -0.81 -5.52
N CYS A 49 3.61 0.25 -5.10
CA CYS A 49 4.24 1.47 -4.60
C CYS A 49 5.04 1.18 -3.33
N GLY A 50 4.48 0.41 -2.39
CA GLY A 50 5.15 -0.02 -1.17
C GLY A 50 6.43 -0.82 -1.41
N PHE A 51 6.41 -1.78 -2.34
CA PHE A 51 7.59 -2.55 -2.71
C PHE A 51 8.64 -1.69 -3.41
N THR A 52 8.23 -0.77 -4.28
CA THR A 52 9.13 0.18 -4.95
C THR A 52 9.80 1.10 -3.94
N LEU A 53 9.04 1.62 -2.96
CA LEU A 53 9.57 2.41 -1.86
C LEU A 53 10.57 1.59 -1.03
N LYS A 54 10.24 0.33 -0.72
CA LYS A 54 11.12 -0.61 -0.01
C LYS A 54 12.42 -0.87 -0.75
N LYS A 55 12.37 -1.01 -2.08
CA LYS A 55 13.55 -1.17 -2.93
C LYS A 55 14.45 0.08 -2.87
N LYS A 56 13.88 1.27 -3.03
CA LYS A 56 14.61 2.54 -2.98
C LYS A 56 15.23 2.81 -1.61
N TYR A 57 14.58 2.39 -0.52
CA TYR A 57 15.15 2.46 0.82
C TYR A 57 16.33 1.51 1.02
N ARG A 58 16.34 0.33 0.41
CA ARG A 58 17.52 -0.57 0.41
C ARG A 58 18.67 -0.04 -0.42
N GLU A 59 18.38 0.50 -1.61
CA GLU A 59 19.42 1.06 -2.50
C GLU A 59 20.15 2.26 -1.90
N ASN A 60 19.52 2.98 -0.95
CA ASN A 60 20.13 4.12 -0.26
C ASN A 60 20.71 3.77 1.12
N ASP A 61 20.79 2.49 1.50
CA ASP A 61 21.24 2.05 2.85
C ASP A 61 20.41 2.68 4.00
N TRP A 62 19.12 2.98 3.75
CA TRP A 62 18.21 3.57 4.73
C TRP A 62 17.39 2.52 5.51
N LEU A 63 17.66 1.24 5.30
CA LEU A 63 16.89 0.12 5.85
C LEU A 63 17.58 -0.51 7.07
#